data_AF-A0A350DGQ4-F1
#
_entry.id   AF-A0A350DGQ4-F1
#
_cell.length_a   1.000
_cell.length_b   1.000
_cell.length_c   1.000
_cell.angle_alpha   90.00
_cell.angle_beta   90.00
_cell.angle_gamma   90.00
#
_symmetry.space_group_name_H-M   'P 1'
#
loop_
_entity.id
_entity.type
_entity.pdbx_description
1 polymer ?
#
loop_
_entity_poly.entity_id
_entity_poly.type
_entity_poly.pdbx_seq_one_letter_code
_entity_poly.pdbx_strand_id
1 'polypeptide(L)'
;QNALGIAKAALQSCPGSAEARLHAMARAHLETLFADRNAHVVALFEWRRLDPAASAHLSHLRDAYEAMWVEVIDDALAAGLIHGDRFLVSRFILGALNWTVRWYDPNGPRTPDDLADELVAMILSR
;
A
#
# COMPACT_ATOMS: atom_id res chain seq x y z
N GLN A 1 4.40 12.45 9.01
CA GLN A 1 5.19 11.88 7.89
C GLN A 1 4.23 11.56 6.76
N ASN A 2 4.66 11.65 5.49
CA ASN A 2 3.83 11.23 4.36
C ASN A 2 3.94 9.70 4.14
N ALA A 3 3.06 9.14 3.30
CA ALA A 3 3.02 7.70 3.05
C ALA A 3 4.34 7.12 2.52
N LEU A 4 5.06 7.90 1.71
CA LEU A 4 6.36 7.52 1.16
C LEU A 4 7.43 7.34 2.26
N GLY A 5 7.46 8.23 3.25
CA GLY A 5 8.42 8.15 4.36
C GLY A 5 8.18 6.91 5.23
N ILE A 6 6.92 6.63 5.55
CA ILE A 6 6.53 5.47 6.38
C ILE A 6 6.85 4.17 5.65
N ALA A 7 6.52 4.06 4.36
CA ALA A 7 6.85 2.89 3.55
C ALA A 7 8.36 2.65 3.45
N LYS A 8 9.17 3.70 3.27
CA LYS A 8 10.64 3.56 3.22
C LYS A 8 11.21 3.07 4.54
N ALA A 9 10.75 3.64 5.65
CA ALA A 9 11.18 3.20 6.97
C ALA A 9 10.80 1.73 7.23
N ALA A 10 9.57 1.34 6.86
CA ALA A 10 9.10 -0.04 6.99
C ALA A 10 10.01 -1.02 6.22
N LEU A 11 10.30 -0.73 4.93
CA LEU A 11 11.17 -1.57 4.11
C LEU A 11 12.64 -1.61 4.58
N GLN A 12 13.13 -0.57 5.24
CA GLN A 12 14.49 -0.55 5.81
C GLN A 12 14.59 -1.38 7.10
N SER A 13 13.47 -1.52 7.82
CA SER A 13 13.42 -2.21 9.12
C SER A 13 12.97 -3.67 9.02
N CYS A 14 12.38 -4.08 7.91
CA CYS A 14 11.87 -5.43 7.74
C CYS A 14 12.98 -6.44 7.39
N PRO A 15 12.78 -7.74 7.69
CA PRO A 15 13.61 -8.80 7.16
C PRO A 15 13.72 -8.73 5.62
N GLY A 16 14.83 -9.21 5.06
CA GLY A 16 15.09 -9.13 3.62
C GLY A 16 14.29 -10.11 2.74
N SER A 17 13.32 -10.85 3.29
CA SER A 17 12.49 -11.75 2.49
C SER A 17 11.40 -10.98 1.74
N ALA A 18 11.03 -11.47 0.54
CA ALA A 18 9.98 -10.86 -0.28
C ALA A 18 8.61 -10.84 0.44
N GLU A 19 8.31 -11.90 1.20
CA GLU A 19 7.12 -11.96 2.05
C GLU A 19 7.12 -10.87 3.13
N ALA A 20 8.22 -10.71 3.87
CA ALA A 20 8.31 -9.68 4.91
C ALA A 20 8.18 -8.26 4.33
N ARG A 21 8.71 -8.03 3.11
CA ARG A 21 8.57 -6.77 2.39
C ARG A 21 7.11 -6.50 1.98
N LEU A 22 6.36 -7.52 1.55
CA LEU A 22 4.93 -7.43 1.27
C LEU A 22 4.13 -7.04 2.53
N HIS A 23 4.34 -7.76 3.64
CA HIS A 23 3.70 -7.43 4.92
C HIS A 23 4.04 -6.01 5.39
N ALA A 24 5.32 -5.62 5.32
CA ALA A 24 5.77 -4.29 5.71
C ALA A 24 5.10 -3.17 4.88
N MET A 25 4.97 -3.37 3.56
CA MET A 25 4.30 -2.40 2.69
C MET A 25 2.79 -2.33 2.92
N ALA A 26 2.13 -3.48 3.12
CA ALA A 26 0.70 -3.53 3.41
C ALA A 26 0.37 -2.83 4.74
N ARG A 27 1.14 -3.13 5.79
CA ARG A 27 1.03 -2.47 7.10
C ARG A 27 1.26 -0.96 6.99
N ALA A 28 2.37 -0.55 6.36
CA ALA A 28 2.68 0.86 6.16
C ALA A 28 1.56 1.60 5.40
N HIS A 29 0.96 0.95 4.39
CA HIS A 29 -0.17 1.53 3.67
C HIS A 29 -1.37 1.76 4.59
N LEU A 30 -1.78 0.74 5.35
CA LEU A 30 -2.93 0.84 6.26
C LEU A 30 -2.70 1.84 7.39
N GLU A 31 -1.49 1.88 7.97
CA GLU A 31 -1.11 2.87 8.97
C GLU A 31 -1.25 4.30 8.42
N THR A 32 -0.78 4.54 7.19
CA THR A 32 -0.90 5.88 6.57
C THR A 32 -2.36 6.24 6.31
N LEU A 33 -3.15 5.26 5.90
CA LEU A 33 -4.55 5.43 5.57
C LEU A 33 -5.41 5.74 6.77
N PHE A 34 -5.08 5.17 7.94
CA PHE A 34 -5.82 5.44 9.17
C PHE A 34 -5.27 6.63 9.96
N ALA A 35 -4.01 7.00 9.77
CA ALA A 35 -3.44 8.19 10.40
C ALA A 35 -4.06 9.50 9.87
N ASP A 36 -4.38 9.58 8.57
CA ASP A 36 -5.07 10.73 7.98
C ASP A 36 -6.05 10.30 6.87
N ARG A 37 -7.15 9.69 7.32
CA ARG A 37 -8.21 9.16 6.43
C ARG A 37 -8.76 10.21 5.47
N ASN A 38 -8.92 11.44 5.93
CA ASN A 38 -9.51 12.51 5.13
C ASN A 38 -8.52 12.99 4.05
N ALA A 39 -7.25 13.19 4.39
CA ALA A 39 -6.24 13.56 3.40
C ALA A 39 -6.04 12.45 2.35
N HIS A 40 -6.08 11.18 2.76
CA HIS A 40 -5.98 10.06 1.82
C HIS A 40 -7.18 9.95 0.90
N VAL A 41 -8.41 10.13 1.40
CA VAL A 41 -9.61 10.16 0.54
C VAL A 41 -9.53 11.30 -0.49
N VAL A 42 -9.10 12.49 -0.07
CA VAL A 42 -8.90 13.63 -0.99
C VAL A 42 -7.82 13.32 -2.02
N ALA A 43 -6.68 12.77 -1.60
CA ALA A 43 -5.60 12.38 -2.51
C ALA A 43 -6.02 11.29 -3.50
N LEU A 44 -6.83 10.32 -3.07
CA LEU A 44 -7.30 9.22 -3.93
C LEU A 44 -8.37 9.68 -4.93
N PHE A 45 -9.33 10.51 -4.52
CA PHE A 45 -10.52 10.78 -5.32
C PHE A 45 -10.61 12.20 -5.90
N GLU A 46 -10.02 13.19 -5.25
CA GLU A 46 -10.22 14.62 -5.58
C GLU A 46 -8.97 15.29 -6.18
N TRP A 47 -7.85 14.57 -6.35
CA TRP A 47 -6.59 15.15 -6.82
C TRP A 47 -6.67 15.85 -8.18
N ARG A 48 -7.55 15.38 -9.07
CA ARG A 48 -7.81 15.99 -10.39
C ARG A 48 -8.45 17.38 -10.32
N ARG A 49 -8.97 17.77 -9.14
CA ARG A 49 -9.58 19.08 -8.90
C ARG A 49 -8.66 20.05 -8.18
N LEU A 50 -7.45 19.61 -7.83
CA LEU A 50 -6.45 20.47 -7.22
C LEU A 50 -5.86 21.44 -8.26
N ASP A 51 -5.29 22.53 -7.79
CA ASP A 51 -4.54 23.43 -8.65
C ASP A 51 -3.38 22.68 -9.34
N PRO A 52 -2.91 23.16 -10.51
CA PRO A 52 -1.90 22.44 -11.29
C PRO A 52 -0.60 22.15 -10.52
N ALA A 53 -0.19 23.03 -9.60
CA ALA A 53 1.04 22.85 -8.82
C ALA A 53 0.87 21.75 -7.76
N ALA A 54 -0.24 21.76 -7.03
CA ALA A 54 -0.58 20.71 -6.07
C ALA A 54 -0.80 19.35 -6.76
N SER A 55 -1.46 19.32 -7.91
CA SER A 55 -1.66 18.10 -8.71
C SER A 55 -0.32 17.52 -9.21
N ALA A 56 0.60 18.35 -9.69
CA ALA A 56 1.92 17.88 -10.13
C ALA A 56 2.73 17.31 -8.96
N HIS A 57 2.74 17.98 -7.81
CA HIS A 57 3.43 17.51 -6.62
C HIS A 57 2.89 16.15 -6.13
N LEU A 58 1.56 16.01 -6.03
CA LEU A 58 0.94 14.75 -5.64
C LEU A 58 1.14 13.63 -6.65
N SER A 59 1.19 13.95 -7.95
CA SER A 59 1.50 12.97 -8.98
C SER A 59 2.89 12.37 -8.77
N HIS A 60 3.91 13.21 -8.52
CA HIS A 60 5.26 12.71 -8.22
C HIS A 60 5.32 11.83 -6.97
N LEU A 61 4.60 12.20 -5.90
CA LEU A 61 4.53 11.39 -4.68
C LEU A 61 3.85 10.05 -4.91
N ARG A 62 2.75 10.04 -5.68
CA ARG A 62 2.04 8.81 -6.05
C ARG A 62 2.93 7.91 -6.90
N ASP A 63 3.57 8.45 -7.93
CA ASP A 63 4.40 7.67 -8.84
C ASP A 63 5.61 7.06 -8.10
N ALA A 64 6.21 7.80 -7.16
CA ALA A 64 7.26 7.27 -6.30
C ALA A 64 6.76 6.16 -5.36
N TYR A 65 5.54 6.28 -4.85
CA TYR A 65 4.93 5.27 -3.99
C TYR A 65 4.50 4.02 -4.77
N GLU A 66 3.92 4.19 -5.96
CA GLU A 66 3.58 3.08 -6.88
C GLU A 66 4.85 2.33 -7.30
N ALA A 67 5.96 3.03 -7.56
CA ALA A 67 7.24 2.39 -7.88
C ALA A 67 7.73 1.44 -6.78
N MET A 68 7.61 1.84 -5.50
CA MET A 68 7.97 0.97 -4.37
C MET A 68 7.09 -0.29 -4.29
N TRP A 69 5.79 -0.15 -4.59
CA TRP A 69 4.89 -1.30 -4.67
C TRP A 69 5.26 -2.25 -5.80
N VAL A 70 5.60 -1.71 -6.97
CA VAL A 70 6.04 -2.52 -8.12
C VAL A 70 7.29 -3.31 -7.77
N GLU A 71 8.28 -2.70 -7.12
CA GLU A 71 9.50 -3.41 -6.70
C GLU A 71 9.21 -4.58 -5.75
N VAL A 72 8.38 -4.36 -4.73
CA VAL A 72 8.04 -5.41 -3.75
C VAL A 72 7.21 -6.54 -4.37
N ILE A 73 6.33 -6.21 -5.31
CA ILE A 73 5.53 -7.19 -6.05
C ILE A 73 6.43 -7.99 -7.00
N ASP A 74 7.40 -7.36 -7.65
CA ASP A 74 8.39 -8.05 -8.48
C ASP A 74 9.23 -9.03 -7.67
N ASP A 75 9.70 -8.62 -6.48
CA ASP A 75 10.43 -9.49 -5.56
C ASP A 75 9.59 -10.73 -5.20
N ALA A 76 8.30 -10.54 -4.91
CA ALA A 76 7.39 -11.63 -4.55
C ALA A 76 7.05 -12.55 -5.73
N LEU A 77 6.86 -12.00 -6.94
CA LEU A 77 6.67 -12.78 -8.17
C LEU A 77 7.93 -13.61 -8.47
N ALA A 78 9.12 -13.00 -8.35
CA ALA A 78 10.39 -13.68 -8.57
C ALA A 78 10.66 -14.79 -7.55
N ALA A 79 10.24 -14.59 -6.29
CA ALA A 79 10.29 -15.59 -5.23
C ALA A 79 9.21 -16.70 -5.39
N GLY A 80 8.30 -16.57 -6.35
CA GLY A 80 7.20 -17.53 -6.56
C GLY A 80 6.12 -17.48 -5.48
N LEU A 81 6.12 -16.43 -4.65
CA LEU A 81 5.17 -16.23 -3.55
C LEU A 81 3.80 -15.76 -4.02
N ILE A 82 3.75 -15.12 -5.18
CA ILE A 82 2.51 -14.67 -5.83
C ILE A 82 2.61 -15.03 -7.31
N HIS A 83 1.47 -15.18 -7.98
CA HIS A 83 1.41 -15.51 -9.40
C HIS A 83 0.48 -14.56 -10.16
N GLY A 84 0.78 -14.37 -11.44
CA GLY A 84 -0.04 -13.57 -12.35
C GLY A 84 0.76 -12.49 -13.07
N ASP A 85 0.06 -11.67 -13.84
CA ASP A 85 0.65 -10.50 -14.49
C ASP A 85 0.92 -9.40 -13.46
N ARG A 86 2.13 -8.83 -13.49
CA ARG A 86 2.59 -7.80 -12.57
C ARG A 86 1.65 -6.61 -12.50
N PHE A 87 1.16 -6.13 -13.64
CA PHE A 87 0.30 -4.96 -13.69
C PHE A 87 -1.06 -5.27 -13.03
N LEU A 88 -1.63 -6.43 -13.31
CA LEU A 88 -2.89 -6.86 -12.70
C LEU A 88 -2.76 -7.09 -11.19
N VAL A 89 -1.70 -7.76 -10.74
CA VAL A 89 -1.43 -8.01 -9.31
C VAL A 89 -1.28 -6.70 -8.55
N SER A 90 -0.50 -5.74 -9.06
CA SER A 90 -0.33 -4.43 -8.45
C SER A 90 -1.65 -3.67 -8.32
N ARG A 91 -2.49 -3.69 -9.36
CA ARG A 91 -3.81 -3.04 -9.31
C ARG A 91 -4.77 -3.73 -8.35
N PHE A 92 -4.71 -5.06 -8.25
CA PHE A 92 -5.51 -5.83 -7.31
C PHE A 92 -5.14 -5.50 -5.86
N ILE A 93 -3.86 -5.60 -5.49
CA ILE A 93 -3.37 -5.35 -4.13
C ILE A 93 -3.66 -3.90 -3.70
N LEU A 94 -3.27 -2.92 -4.52
CA LEU A 94 -3.53 -1.51 -4.22
C LEU A 94 -5.03 -1.20 -4.17
N GLY A 95 -5.83 -1.81 -5.03
CA GLY A 95 -7.28 -1.66 -5.02
C GLY A 95 -7.90 -2.17 -3.72
N ALA A 96 -7.51 -3.37 -3.29
CA ALA A 96 -7.99 -3.98 -2.04
C ALA A 96 -7.61 -3.12 -0.83
N LEU A 97 -6.35 -2.69 -0.74
CA LEU A 97 -5.86 -1.82 0.34
C LEU A 97 -6.57 -0.47 0.36
N ASN A 98 -6.71 0.21 -0.77
CA ASN A 98 -7.40 1.50 -0.83
C ASN A 98 -8.89 1.37 -0.44
N TRP A 99 -9.54 0.25 -0.76
CA TRP A 99 -10.94 0.03 -0.42
C TRP A 99 -11.19 -0.11 1.09
N THR A 100 -10.17 -0.49 1.88
CA THR A 100 -10.27 -0.57 3.35
C THR A 100 -10.73 0.75 3.98
N VAL A 101 -10.41 1.89 3.36
CA VAL A 101 -10.87 3.21 3.81
C VAL A 101 -12.38 3.29 3.97
N ARG A 102 -13.15 2.54 3.17
CA ARG A 102 -14.61 2.63 3.13
C ARG A 102 -15.29 1.89 4.28
N TRP A 103 -14.66 0.85 4.82
CA TRP A 103 -15.32 -0.10 5.71
C TRP A 103 -14.54 -0.42 7.00
N TYR A 104 -13.24 -0.14 7.07
CA TYR A 104 -12.46 -0.41 8.28
C TYR A 104 -12.90 0.49 9.44
N ASP A 105 -13.07 -0.14 10.61
CA ASP A 105 -13.39 0.52 11.88
C ASP A 105 -12.16 0.46 12.81
N PRO A 106 -11.50 1.59 13.09
CA PRO A 106 -10.36 1.65 14.03
C PRO A 106 -10.71 1.27 15.47
N ASN A 107 -11.99 1.33 15.88
CA ASN A 107 -12.44 0.89 17.20
C ASN A 107 -12.96 -0.55 17.18
N GLY A 108 -12.89 -1.21 16.03
CA GLY A 108 -13.29 -2.59 15.84
C GLY A 108 -12.27 -3.59 16.39
N PRO A 109 -12.55 -4.90 16.29
CA PRO A 109 -11.71 -5.95 16.85
C PRO A 109 -10.43 -6.24 16.05
N ARG A 110 -10.29 -5.67 14.84
CA ARG A 110 -9.14 -5.93 13.96
C ARG A 110 -8.20 -4.73 13.91
N THR A 111 -6.93 -4.97 14.15
CA THR A 111 -5.87 -3.97 13.99
C THR A 111 -5.44 -3.83 12.53
N PRO A 112 -4.72 -2.76 12.15
CA PRO A 112 -4.13 -2.64 10.82
C PRO A 112 -3.16 -3.80 10.49
N ASP A 113 -2.48 -4.32 11.51
CA ASP A 113 -1.57 -5.46 11.39
C ASP A 113 -2.35 -6.72 11.01
N ASP A 114 -3.45 -7.00 11.72
CA ASP A 114 -4.31 -8.16 11.41
C ASP A 114 -4.85 -8.08 9.97
N LEU A 115 -5.21 -6.88 9.50
CA LEU A 115 -5.67 -6.68 8.13
C LEU A 115 -4.54 -6.90 7.11
N ALA A 116 -3.34 -6.38 7.38
CA ALA A 116 -2.19 -6.56 6.51
C ALA A 116 -1.85 -8.05 6.38
N ASP A 117 -1.81 -8.77 7.49
CA ASP A 117 -1.48 -10.19 7.52
C ASP A 117 -2.51 -11.03 6.77
N GLU A 118 -3.81 -10.77 6.99
CA GLU A 118 -4.87 -11.49 6.28
C GLU A 118 -4.85 -11.20 4.78
N LEU A 119 -4.67 -9.93 4.38
CA LEU A 119 -4.63 -9.55 2.96
C LEU A 119 -3.43 -10.16 2.24
N VAL A 120 -2.25 -10.19 2.89
CA VAL A 120 -1.07 -10.85 2.31
C VAL A 120 -1.31 -12.36 2.23
N ALA A 121 -1.82 -13.00 3.27
CA ALA A 121 -2.14 -14.42 3.25
C ALA A 121 -3.13 -14.82 2.13
N MET A 122 -4.07 -13.93 1.76
CA MET A 122 -5.01 -14.17 0.65
C MET A 122 -4.35 -14.19 -0.73
N ILE A 123 -3.23 -13.48 -0.92
CA ILE A 123 -2.55 -13.39 -2.24
C ILE A 123 -1.39 -14.37 -2.38
N LEU A 124 -0.84 -14.86 -1.27
CA LEU A 124 0.25 -15.82 -1.30
C LEU A 124 -0.18 -17.15 -1.92
N SER A 125 0.63 -17.68 -2.82
CA SER A 125 0.52 -19.05 -3.32
C SER A 125 0.88 -20.03 -2.21
N ARG A 126 0.11 -21.12 -2.11
CA ARG A 126 0.36 -22.23 -1.20
C ARG A 126 1.39 -23.20 -1.75
#